data_AF-A0A401T2U9-F1
#
_entry.id   AF-A0A401T2U9-F1
#
_cell.length_a   1.000
_cell.length_b   1.000
_cell.length_c   1.000
_cell.angle_alpha   90.00
_cell.angle_beta   90.00
_cell.angle_gamma   90.00
#
_symmetry.space_group_name_H-M   'P 1'
#
loop_
_entity.id
_entity.type
_entity.pdbx_description
1 polymer ?
#
loop_
_entity_poly.entity_id
_entity_poly.type
_entity_poly.pdbx_seq_one_letter_code
_entity_poly.pdbx_strand_id
1 'polypeptide(L)'
;MAKFVVAGKANCNYYAKAELLADYLQKNLPDFHVFKIVQSPDNWQSWLQALCKKNGWVHQKSPIIWRELVDRGGKGLLLGGFNDFMEYAQGYYGFTSDMMTALMLKIAKENLKTNEKDQEEEAIHRIQKKAMAIWISGGGKEAADVKDVIVWGNIGRSTYIDLHKARVHQYESAIWGPPEFSRPVLEMLRNKNWIEEEFVEELHAHRPKIQAALKHGLGLSTAVAIQKVLNWWYHDSPPGEFISLGVVSQGDFDIPSGIIFSVPVRFCGGKWVIQSQIEISEETKDKLKDIVQELKKEYNFNFSDEKETKEDSVLVEEQQQTGYELGHVCGSPAPQKCDGTDDRNRFVH
;
A
#
# COMPACT_ATOMS: atom_id res chain seq x y z
N MET A 1 16.71 -30.28 -7.07
CA MET A 1 15.34 -30.40 -6.54
C MET A 1 14.33 -30.32 -7.68
N ALA A 2 13.24 -31.09 -7.63
CA ALA A 2 12.22 -31.07 -8.67
C ALA A 2 10.91 -30.47 -8.16
N LYS A 3 10.31 -29.61 -8.97
CA LYS A 3 9.08 -28.89 -8.67
C LYS A 3 7.97 -29.42 -9.58
N PHE A 4 6.84 -29.80 -9.02
CA PHE A 4 5.65 -30.17 -9.78
C PHE A 4 4.77 -28.95 -9.97
N VAL A 5 4.33 -28.70 -11.20
CA VAL A 5 3.39 -27.63 -11.50
C VAL A 5 2.06 -28.25 -11.86
N VAL A 6 1.01 -27.86 -11.14
CA VAL A 6 -0.37 -28.30 -11.35
C VAL A 6 -1.17 -27.09 -11.82
N ALA A 7 -1.60 -27.10 -13.07
CA ALA A 7 -2.38 -26.01 -13.65
C ALA A 7 -3.77 -26.47 -14.09
N GLY A 8 -4.81 -25.67 -13.87
CA GLY A 8 -6.16 -26.05 -14.23
C GLY A 8 -7.17 -24.92 -14.23
N LYS A 9 -8.35 -25.21 -14.79
CA LYS A 9 -9.52 -24.32 -14.74
C LYS A 9 -10.08 -24.30 -13.33
N ALA A 10 -10.45 -23.11 -12.87
CA ALA A 10 -11.11 -22.91 -11.58
C ALA A 10 -12.36 -23.79 -11.37
N ASN A 11 -13.14 -24.04 -12.44
CA ASN A 11 -14.36 -24.84 -12.39
C ASN A 11 -14.15 -26.34 -12.70
N CYS A 12 -12.91 -26.81 -12.80
CA CYS A 12 -12.61 -28.19 -13.16
C CYS A 12 -12.49 -29.09 -11.93
N ASN A 13 -13.38 -30.08 -11.84
CA ASN A 13 -13.37 -31.14 -10.83
C ASN A 13 -12.05 -31.96 -10.81
N TYR A 14 -11.46 -32.24 -11.98
CA TYR A 14 -10.18 -32.95 -12.06
C TYR A 14 -9.00 -32.10 -11.59
N TYR A 15 -9.07 -30.78 -11.75
CA TYR A 15 -8.04 -29.88 -11.22
C TYR A 15 -8.09 -29.83 -9.69
N ALA A 16 -9.29 -29.69 -9.12
CA ALA A 16 -9.48 -29.74 -7.67
C ALA A 16 -8.92 -31.05 -7.07
N LYS A 17 -9.12 -32.19 -7.74
CA LYS A 17 -8.51 -33.46 -7.33
C LYS A 17 -6.99 -33.47 -7.43
N ALA A 18 -6.45 -32.92 -8.52
CA ALA A 18 -5.00 -32.82 -8.70
C ALA A 18 -4.35 -31.93 -7.63
N GLU A 19 -4.98 -30.81 -7.27
CA GLU A 19 -4.52 -29.94 -6.18
C GLU A 19 -4.51 -30.68 -4.84
N LEU A 20 -5.62 -31.34 -4.48
CA LEU A 20 -5.70 -32.07 -3.21
C LEU A 20 -4.67 -33.20 -3.12
N LEU A 21 -4.48 -33.95 -4.21
CA LEU A 21 -3.45 -34.98 -4.29
C LEU A 21 -2.06 -34.37 -4.15
N ALA A 22 -1.78 -33.28 -4.85
CA ALA A 22 -0.49 -32.61 -4.80
C ALA A 22 -0.19 -32.04 -3.39
N ASP A 23 -1.19 -31.48 -2.71
CA ASP A 23 -1.08 -31.00 -1.33
C ASP A 23 -0.80 -32.14 -0.36
N TYR A 24 -1.48 -33.28 -0.52
CA TYR A 24 -1.24 -34.46 0.27
C TYR A 24 0.21 -34.96 0.09
N LEU A 25 0.69 -35.04 -1.16
CA LEU A 25 2.05 -35.47 -1.45
C LEU A 25 3.09 -34.50 -0.88
N GLN A 26 2.90 -33.18 -1.06
CA GLN A 26 3.80 -32.16 -0.50
C GLN A 26 3.85 -32.20 1.02
N LYS A 27 2.72 -32.45 1.69
CA LYS A 27 2.68 -32.54 3.16
C LYS A 27 3.41 -33.78 3.69
N ASN A 28 3.37 -34.90 2.96
CA ASN A 28 3.87 -36.19 3.44
C ASN A 28 5.24 -36.59 2.87
N LEU A 29 5.78 -35.85 1.90
CA LEU A 29 7.07 -36.15 1.26
C LEU A 29 8.01 -34.93 1.38
N PRO A 30 9.18 -35.08 2.02
CA PRO A 30 10.05 -33.94 2.38
C PRO A 30 10.66 -33.21 1.18
N ASP A 31 10.86 -33.88 0.04
CA ASP A 31 11.46 -33.29 -1.17
C ASP A 31 10.44 -33.00 -2.29
N PHE A 32 9.14 -33.07 -1.99
CA PHE A 32 8.07 -32.88 -2.97
C PHE A 32 7.51 -31.46 -2.91
N HIS A 33 7.78 -30.66 -3.95
CA HIS A 33 7.33 -29.26 -4.03
C HIS A 33 6.31 -29.08 -5.14
N VAL A 34 5.23 -28.36 -4.85
CA VAL A 34 4.11 -28.11 -5.76
C VAL A 34 3.93 -26.62 -5.98
N PHE A 35 3.63 -26.25 -7.22
CA PHE A 35 3.21 -24.92 -7.61
C PHE A 35 1.91 -25.00 -8.38
N LYS A 36 0.95 -24.16 -8.01
CA LYS A 36 -0.41 -24.22 -8.52
C LYS A 36 -0.69 -23.03 -9.41
N ILE A 37 -1.33 -23.26 -10.54
CA ILE A 37 -1.74 -22.22 -11.48
C ILE A 37 -3.22 -22.38 -11.77
N VAL A 38 -4.02 -21.47 -11.22
CA VAL A 38 -5.46 -21.43 -11.47
C VAL A 38 -5.74 -20.48 -12.62
N GLN A 39 -6.58 -20.90 -13.56
CA GLN A 39 -7.00 -20.09 -14.70
C GLN A 39 -8.52 -19.98 -14.77
N SER A 40 -9.02 -18.84 -15.24
CA SER A 40 -10.45 -18.65 -15.54
C SER A 40 -10.89 -19.59 -16.67
N PRO A 41 -12.12 -20.14 -16.63
CA PRO A 41 -12.67 -20.97 -17.71
C PRO A 41 -12.60 -20.30 -19.09
N ASP A 42 -12.79 -18.98 -19.14
CA ASP A 42 -12.84 -18.19 -20.38
C ASP A 42 -11.47 -18.10 -21.06
N ASN A 43 -10.40 -18.02 -20.25
CA ASN A 43 -9.03 -17.83 -20.73
C ASN A 43 -8.24 -19.12 -20.83
N TRP A 44 -8.77 -20.24 -20.34
CA TRP A 44 -8.04 -21.50 -20.28
C TRP A 44 -7.58 -22.00 -21.65
N GLN A 45 -8.46 -21.96 -22.65
CA GLN A 45 -8.19 -22.63 -23.91
C GLN A 45 -7.02 -21.95 -24.66
N SER A 46 -7.03 -20.62 -24.70
CA SER A 46 -5.96 -19.82 -25.31
C SER A 46 -4.67 -19.95 -24.52
N TRP A 47 -4.74 -19.90 -23.18
CA TRP A 47 -3.57 -20.07 -22.31
C TRP A 47 -2.92 -21.45 -22.46
N LEU A 48 -3.72 -22.52 -22.45
CA LEU A 48 -3.23 -23.90 -22.60
C LEU A 48 -2.59 -24.09 -23.98
N GLN A 49 -3.19 -23.57 -25.05
CA GLN A 49 -2.62 -23.65 -26.39
C GLN A 49 -1.26 -22.94 -26.48
N ALA A 50 -1.14 -21.75 -25.88
CA ALA A 50 0.12 -21.02 -25.84
C ALA A 50 1.20 -21.79 -25.05
N LEU A 51 0.84 -22.34 -23.88
CA LEU A 51 1.74 -23.16 -23.07
C LEU A 51 2.22 -24.41 -23.82
N CYS A 52 1.29 -25.13 -24.45
CA CYS A 52 1.60 -26.33 -25.23
C CYS A 52 2.50 -26.00 -26.43
N LYS A 53 2.21 -24.93 -27.18
CA LYS A 53 3.04 -24.47 -28.30
C LYS A 53 4.46 -24.09 -27.85
N LYS A 54 4.59 -23.39 -26.72
CA LYS A 54 5.88 -22.98 -26.16
C LYS A 54 6.76 -24.17 -25.80
N ASN A 55 6.18 -25.22 -25.23
CA ASN A 55 6.92 -26.38 -24.73
C ASN A 55 6.96 -27.56 -25.71
N GLY A 56 6.26 -27.49 -26.84
CA GLY A 56 6.13 -28.60 -27.79
C GLY A 56 5.29 -29.75 -27.25
N TRP A 57 4.33 -29.46 -26.37
CA TRP A 57 3.45 -30.45 -25.73
C TRP A 57 2.13 -30.60 -26.46
N VAL A 58 1.49 -31.75 -26.27
CA VAL A 58 0.14 -32.02 -26.77
C VAL A 58 -0.76 -32.31 -25.57
N HIS A 59 -1.63 -31.35 -25.24
CA HIS A 59 -2.62 -31.49 -24.17
C HIS A 59 -3.83 -30.61 -24.45
N GLN A 60 -5.02 -31.07 -24.05
CA GLN A 60 -6.28 -30.38 -24.42
C GLN A 60 -7.25 -30.17 -23.25
N LYS A 61 -7.06 -30.86 -22.12
CA LYS A 61 -8.02 -30.87 -21.01
C LYS A 61 -7.42 -30.23 -19.76
N SER A 62 -8.29 -29.84 -18.82
CA SER A 62 -7.87 -29.47 -17.47
C SER A 62 -7.91 -30.70 -16.57
N PRO A 63 -6.96 -30.87 -15.63
CA PRO A 63 -5.73 -30.08 -15.45
C PRO A 63 -4.62 -30.49 -16.42
N ILE A 64 -3.54 -29.69 -16.47
CA ILE A 64 -2.25 -30.07 -17.03
C ILE A 64 -1.21 -30.05 -15.92
N ILE A 65 -0.42 -31.13 -15.81
CA ILE A 65 0.61 -31.30 -14.79
C ILE A 65 1.94 -31.60 -15.47
N TRP A 66 3.01 -30.94 -15.01
CA TRP A 66 4.36 -31.20 -15.46
C TRP A 66 5.37 -31.06 -14.32
N ARG A 67 6.57 -31.58 -14.54
CA ARG A 67 7.68 -31.52 -13.60
C ARG A 67 8.79 -30.62 -14.15
N GLU A 68 9.29 -29.71 -13.32
CA GLU A 68 10.39 -28.80 -13.61
C GLU A 68 11.63 -29.18 -12.78
N LEU A 69 12.81 -29.14 -13.40
CA LEU A 69 14.09 -29.34 -12.73
C LEU A 69 14.70 -27.97 -12.42
N VAL A 70 14.66 -27.57 -11.14
CA VAL A 70 14.99 -26.20 -10.70
C VAL A 70 16.47 -25.86 -10.90
N ASP A 71 17.36 -26.85 -10.83
CA ASP A 71 18.81 -26.60 -10.75
C ASP A 71 19.58 -26.79 -12.07
N ARG A 72 18.91 -27.22 -13.15
CA ARG A 72 19.60 -27.61 -14.40
C ARG A 72 19.02 -27.01 -15.68
N GLY A 73 18.09 -26.07 -15.59
CA GLY A 73 17.55 -25.35 -16.76
C GLY A 73 16.92 -26.27 -17.82
N GLY A 74 16.41 -27.43 -17.41
CA GLY A 74 15.83 -28.42 -18.33
C GLY A 74 14.42 -28.06 -18.78
N LYS A 75 14.05 -28.47 -20.00
CA LYS A 75 12.65 -28.42 -20.46
C LYS A 75 11.77 -29.21 -19.49
N GLY A 76 10.63 -28.65 -19.10
CA GLY A 76 9.67 -29.34 -18.23
C GLY A 76 9.26 -30.69 -18.82
N LEU A 77 9.09 -31.70 -17.97
CA LEU A 77 8.57 -33.00 -18.35
C LEU A 77 7.05 -33.01 -18.16
N LEU A 78 6.31 -33.04 -19.26
CA LEU A 78 4.85 -33.20 -19.21
C LEU A 78 4.50 -34.55 -18.58
N LEU A 79 3.65 -34.53 -17.55
CA LEU A 79 3.05 -35.74 -16.99
C LEU A 79 1.71 -36.01 -17.66
N GLY A 80 0.88 -34.98 -17.87
CA GLY A 80 -0.42 -35.10 -18.53
C GLY A 80 -1.54 -34.51 -17.68
N GLY A 81 -2.68 -35.18 -17.64
CA GLY A 81 -3.85 -34.80 -16.85
C GLY A 81 -3.86 -35.43 -15.47
N PHE A 82 -5.02 -35.33 -14.79
CA PHE A 82 -5.18 -35.88 -13.44
C PHE A 82 -4.91 -37.40 -13.37
N ASN A 83 -5.38 -38.18 -14.34
CA ASN A 83 -5.20 -39.63 -14.34
C ASN A 83 -3.72 -40.00 -14.44
N ASP A 84 -2.97 -39.34 -15.31
CA ASP A 84 -1.52 -39.56 -15.47
C ASP A 84 -0.76 -39.17 -14.20
N PHE A 85 -1.17 -38.08 -13.54
CA PHE A 85 -0.58 -37.67 -12.27
C PHE A 85 -0.91 -38.64 -11.12
N MET A 86 -2.11 -39.21 -11.10
CA MET A 86 -2.52 -40.22 -10.13
C MET A 86 -1.75 -41.53 -10.33
N GLU A 87 -1.62 -41.98 -11.58
CA GLU A 87 -0.82 -43.17 -11.93
C GLU A 87 0.65 -42.97 -11.57
N TYR A 88 1.20 -41.78 -11.84
CA TYR A 88 2.54 -41.40 -11.39
C TYR A 88 2.67 -41.48 -9.86
N ALA A 89 1.70 -40.91 -9.13
CA ALA A 89 1.71 -40.93 -7.66
C ALA A 89 1.59 -42.36 -7.09
N GLN A 90 0.78 -43.21 -7.73
CA GLN A 90 0.63 -44.61 -7.35
C GLN A 90 1.91 -45.40 -7.61
N GLY A 91 2.51 -45.25 -8.80
CA GLY A 91 3.69 -45.98 -9.21
C GLY A 91 4.98 -45.58 -8.47
N TYR A 92 5.15 -44.29 -8.17
CA TYR A 92 6.36 -43.78 -7.51
C TYR A 92 6.24 -43.66 -5.99
N TYR A 93 5.04 -43.37 -5.46
CA TYR A 93 4.84 -43.12 -4.03
C TYR A 93 3.86 -44.10 -3.36
N GLY A 94 3.34 -45.10 -4.08
CA GLY A 94 2.47 -46.14 -3.51
C GLY A 94 1.09 -45.64 -3.08
N PHE A 95 0.63 -44.51 -3.60
CA PHE A 95 -0.62 -43.88 -3.18
C PHE A 95 -1.85 -44.46 -3.89
N THR A 96 -2.89 -44.82 -3.14
CA THR A 96 -4.20 -45.28 -3.65
C THR A 96 -5.31 -44.38 -3.10
N SER A 97 -6.12 -43.75 -3.96
CA SER A 97 -7.21 -42.86 -3.51
C SER A 97 -8.57 -43.27 -4.05
N ASP A 98 -9.48 -43.54 -3.13
CA ASP A 98 -10.91 -43.75 -3.38
C ASP A 98 -11.71 -42.45 -3.18
N MET A 99 -11.41 -41.40 -3.95
CA MET A 99 -12.19 -40.15 -3.88
C MET A 99 -13.55 -40.26 -4.60
N MET A 100 -14.65 -40.29 -3.83
CA MET A 100 -16.04 -40.27 -4.30
C MET A 100 -16.42 -39.02 -5.12
N THR A 101 -17.25 -39.20 -6.15
CA THR A 101 -17.72 -38.16 -7.08
C THR A 101 -18.47 -36.99 -6.42
N ALA A 102 -19.23 -37.25 -5.37
CA ALA A 102 -19.96 -36.20 -4.66
C ALA A 102 -19.03 -35.18 -3.96
N LEU A 103 -17.92 -35.65 -3.39
CA LEU A 103 -16.92 -34.79 -2.75
C LEU A 103 -16.18 -33.93 -3.79
N MET A 104 -15.96 -34.45 -5.00
CA MET A 104 -15.34 -33.70 -6.10
C MET A 104 -16.13 -32.44 -6.48
N LEU A 105 -17.45 -32.60 -6.64
CA LEU A 105 -18.33 -31.50 -7.04
C LEU A 105 -18.41 -30.43 -5.95
N LYS A 106 -18.34 -30.84 -4.68
CA LYS A 106 -18.32 -29.91 -3.55
C LYS A 106 -17.04 -29.07 -3.52
N ILE A 107 -15.87 -29.70 -3.63
CA ILE A 107 -14.58 -29.00 -3.64
C ILE A 107 -14.48 -28.07 -4.86
N ALA A 108 -14.89 -28.52 -6.05
CA ALA A 108 -14.87 -27.67 -7.24
C ALA A 108 -15.77 -26.42 -7.08
N LYS A 109 -16.92 -26.58 -6.43
CA LYS A 109 -17.85 -25.48 -6.15
C LYS A 109 -17.28 -24.52 -5.09
N GLU A 110 -16.58 -25.04 -4.09
CA GLU A 110 -15.92 -24.24 -3.05
C GLU A 110 -14.73 -23.45 -3.65
N ASN A 111 -13.88 -24.11 -4.46
CA ASN A 111 -12.76 -23.46 -5.15
C ASN A 111 -13.22 -22.35 -6.09
N LEU A 112 -14.32 -22.56 -6.82
CA LEU A 112 -14.91 -21.54 -7.68
C LEU A 112 -15.30 -20.30 -6.87
N LYS A 113 -16.01 -20.48 -5.75
CA LYS A 113 -16.42 -19.38 -4.87
C LYS A 113 -15.24 -18.64 -4.26
N THR A 114 -14.20 -19.36 -3.86
CA THR A 114 -12.98 -18.75 -3.30
C THR A 114 -12.28 -17.92 -4.37
N ASN A 115 -12.13 -18.44 -5.58
CA ASN A 115 -11.52 -17.70 -6.68
C ASN A 115 -12.36 -16.47 -7.09
N GLU A 116 -13.68 -16.58 -7.11
CA GLU A 116 -14.57 -15.43 -7.35
C GLU A 116 -14.35 -14.33 -6.30
N LYS A 117 -14.22 -14.68 -5.02
CA LYS A 117 -13.90 -13.74 -3.95
C LYS A 117 -12.50 -13.15 -4.08
N ASP A 118 -11.50 -13.96 -4.35
CA ASP A 118 -10.12 -13.51 -4.53
C ASP A 118 -10.03 -12.55 -5.73
N GLN A 119 -10.76 -12.82 -6.81
CA GLN A 119 -10.87 -11.92 -7.96
C GLN A 119 -11.60 -10.61 -7.64
N GLU A 120 -12.64 -10.66 -6.80
CA GLU A 120 -13.35 -9.48 -6.32
C GLU A 120 -12.44 -8.63 -5.41
N GLU A 121 -11.72 -9.25 -4.48
CA GLU A 121 -10.73 -8.60 -3.62
C GLU A 121 -9.58 -8.00 -4.43
N GLU A 122 -9.04 -8.74 -5.41
CA GLU A 122 -8.04 -8.22 -6.34
C GLU A 122 -8.58 -7.08 -7.20
N ALA A 123 -9.83 -7.16 -7.66
CA ALA A 123 -10.46 -6.10 -8.44
C ALA A 123 -10.66 -4.84 -7.61
N ILE A 124 -11.12 -4.97 -6.36
CA ILE A 124 -11.24 -3.86 -5.40
C ILE A 124 -9.85 -3.26 -5.14
N HIS A 125 -8.84 -4.10 -4.88
CA HIS A 125 -7.48 -3.64 -4.65
C HIS A 125 -6.86 -2.98 -5.90
N ARG A 126 -7.17 -3.47 -7.11
CA ARG A 126 -6.79 -2.83 -8.38
C ARG A 126 -7.50 -1.49 -8.59
N ILE A 127 -8.79 -1.39 -8.27
CA ILE A 127 -9.54 -0.13 -8.32
C ILE A 127 -8.94 0.86 -7.31
N GLN A 128 -8.62 0.42 -6.10
CA GLN A 128 -7.94 1.25 -5.09
C GLN A 128 -6.55 1.67 -5.54
N LYS A 129 -5.73 0.77 -6.07
CA LYS A 129 -4.40 1.11 -6.64
C LYS A 129 -4.50 2.05 -7.82
N LYS A 130 -5.46 1.84 -8.71
CA LYS A 130 -5.71 2.71 -9.87
C LYS A 130 -6.22 4.08 -9.41
N ALA A 131 -7.05 4.15 -8.37
CA ALA A 131 -7.42 5.41 -7.74
C ALA A 131 -6.18 6.12 -7.21
N MET A 132 -5.36 5.46 -6.39
CA MET A 132 -4.09 6.04 -5.91
C MET A 132 -3.14 6.45 -7.05
N ALA A 133 -3.11 5.72 -8.16
CA ALA A 133 -2.35 6.05 -9.37
C ALA A 133 -2.91 7.26 -10.13
N ILE A 134 -4.23 7.36 -10.25
CA ILE A 134 -4.92 8.50 -10.89
C ILE A 134 -4.66 9.79 -10.11
N TRP A 135 -4.57 9.70 -8.78
CA TRP A 135 -4.23 10.84 -7.92
C TRP A 135 -2.80 11.36 -8.14
N ILE A 136 -1.95 10.55 -8.77
CA ILE A 136 -0.50 10.76 -8.81
C ILE A 136 -0.01 11.06 -10.24
N SER A 137 -0.61 10.44 -11.26
CA SER A 137 -0.16 10.54 -12.65
C SER A 137 -1.35 10.70 -13.59
N GLY A 138 -1.84 11.92 -13.77
CA GLY A 138 -2.78 12.24 -14.85
C GLY A 138 -2.29 11.65 -16.18
N GLY A 139 -2.82 10.48 -16.56
CA GLY A 139 -2.53 9.82 -17.84
C GLY A 139 -1.44 8.73 -17.90
N GLY A 140 -1.05 8.05 -16.81
CA GLY A 140 -0.08 6.94 -16.84
C GLY A 140 -0.67 5.53 -16.75
N LYS A 141 -0.19 4.58 -17.58
CA LYS A 141 -0.39 3.13 -17.38
C LYS A 141 0.70 2.66 -16.42
N GLU A 142 0.30 2.09 -15.29
CA GLU A 142 1.09 1.74 -14.09
C GLU A 142 1.24 2.87 -13.06
N ALA A 143 0.99 2.52 -11.80
CA ALA A 143 1.01 3.45 -10.67
C ALA A 143 2.47 3.77 -10.34
N ALA A 144 2.95 4.93 -10.78
CA ALA A 144 4.26 5.41 -10.38
C ALA A 144 4.31 5.58 -8.84
N ASP A 145 5.43 5.26 -8.21
CA ASP A 145 5.60 5.40 -6.76
C ASP A 145 5.85 6.87 -6.44
N VAL A 146 4.78 7.61 -6.11
CA VAL A 146 4.88 9.04 -5.77
C VAL A 146 4.81 9.26 -4.27
N LYS A 147 5.74 10.08 -3.81
CA LYS A 147 5.96 10.40 -2.40
C LYS A 147 5.99 11.91 -2.21
N ASP A 148 5.84 12.34 -0.95
CA ASP A 148 5.93 13.74 -0.53
C ASP A 148 4.91 14.68 -1.18
N VAL A 149 3.73 14.14 -1.49
CA VAL A 149 2.54 14.95 -1.77
C VAL A 149 2.05 15.52 -0.45
N ILE A 150 1.92 16.84 -0.38
CA ILE A 150 1.44 17.52 0.83
C ILE A 150 -0.02 17.90 0.64
N VAL A 151 -0.86 17.48 1.57
CA VAL A 151 -2.27 17.84 1.63
C VAL A 151 -2.44 18.81 2.79
N TRP A 152 -2.67 20.07 2.46
CA TRP A 152 -2.92 21.14 3.40
C TRP A 152 -4.41 21.29 3.67
N GLY A 153 -4.78 21.79 4.85
CA GLY A 153 -6.16 22.19 5.15
C GLY A 153 -6.91 21.22 6.05
N ASN A 154 -8.24 21.24 5.96
CA ASN A 154 -9.11 20.44 6.79
C ASN A 154 -9.64 19.22 6.01
N ILE A 155 -9.26 18.02 6.47
CA ILE A 155 -9.61 16.77 5.81
C ILE A 155 -11.14 16.60 5.83
N GLY A 156 -11.74 16.61 4.63
CA GLY A 156 -13.19 16.49 4.44
C GLY A 156 -13.92 17.80 4.14
N ARG A 157 -13.21 18.94 4.12
CA ARG A 157 -13.70 20.24 3.66
C ARG A 157 -12.69 20.84 2.68
N SER A 158 -12.15 21.99 3.02
CA SER A 158 -11.22 22.77 2.20
C SER A 158 -9.81 22.23 2.36
N THR A 159 -9.31 21.66 1.27
CA THR A 159 -7.97 21.09 1.18
C THR A 159 -7.23 21.63 -0.03
N TYR A 160 -5.93 21.82 0.11
CA TYR A 160 -5.04 22.14 -1.00
C TYR A 160 -3.99 21.06 -1.17
N ILE A 161 -3.84 20.56 -2.40
CA ILE A 161 -2.84 19.54 -2.74
C ILE A 161 -1.63 20.24 -3.35
N ASP A 162 -0.51 20.13 -2.65
CA ASP A 162 0.75 20.73 -3.03
C ASP A 162 1.72 19.65 -3.55
N LEU A 163 2.11 19.81 -4.81
CA LEU A 163 3.01 18.90 -5.53
C LEU A 163 4.44 19.44 -5.63
N HIS A 164 4.76 20.61 -5.05
CA HIS A 164 6.09 21.22 -5.17
C HIS A 164 7.21 20.38 -4.57
N LYS A 165 6.90 19.61 -3.52
CA LYS A 165 7.83 18.66 -2.89
C LYS A 165 7.63 17.22 -3.35
N ALA A 166 6.60 16.96 -4.17
CA ALA A 166 6.25 15.61 -4.59
C ALA A 166 7.29 15.05 -5.56
N ARG A 167 7.66 13.78 -5.32
CA ARG A 167 8.69 13.06 -6.08
C ARG A 167 8.12 11.76 -6.61
N VAL A 168 8.57 11.36 -7.79
CA VAL A 168 8.23 10.09 -8.42
C VAL A 168 9.44 9.17 -8.50
N HIS A 169 9.26 7.96 -8.01
CA HIS A 169 10.19 6.85 -8.03
C HIS A 169 9.74 5.79 -9.05
N GLN A 170 10.71 5.03 -9.57
CA GLN A 170 10.46 3.87 -10.43
C GLN A 170 9.55 4.14 -11.64
N TYR A 171 9.61 5.35 -12.19
CA TYR A 171 8.82 5.71 -13.37
C TYR A 171 9.53 5.33 -14.66
N GLU A 172 8.89 4.50 -15.49
CA GLU A 172 9.44 4.05 -16.76
C GLU A 172 9.50 5.23 -17.76
N SER A 173 10.70 5.79 -17.92
CA SER A 173 10.97 6.88 -18.85
C SER A 173 12.34 6.74 -19.51
N ALA A 174 12.66 7.62 -20.46
CA ALA A 174 13.98 7.66 -21.09
C ALA A 174 15.13 7.85 -20.09
N ILE A 175 14.84 8.36 -18.89
CA ILE A 175 15.77 8.43 -17.77
C ILE A 175 15.27 7.44 -16.70
N TRP A 176 16.07 6.40 -16.46
CA TRP A 176 15.82 5.40 -15.41
C TRP A 176 17.02 5.35 -14.45
N GLY A 177 16.76 5.12 -13.18
CA GLY A 177 17.77 5.06 -12.13
C GLY A 177 17.55 3.92 -11.15
N PRO A 178 18.44 3.77 -10.14
CA PRO A 178 18.23 2.83 -9.03
C PRO A 178 16.90 3.11 -8.30
N PRO A 179 16.40 2.20 -7.44
CA PRO A 179 15.12 2.36 -6.74
C PRO A 179 14.94 3.70 -5.97
N GLU A 180 16.05 4.31 -5.57
CA GLU A 180 16.16 5.55 -4.79
C GLU A 180 16.17 6.79 -5.69
N PHE A 181 16.34 6.60 -7.00
CA PHE A 181 16.30 7.68 -7.98
C PHE A 181 14.89 8.24 -8.08
N SER A 182 14.80 9.55 -7.95
CA SER A 182 13.55 10.28 -7.91
C SER A 182 13.59 11.50 -8.81
N ARG A 183 12.43 11.86 -9.36
CA ARG A 183 12.26 13.11 -10.12
C ARG A 183 11.14 13.95 -9.50
N PRO A 184 11.21 15.28 -9.55
CA PRO A 184 10.09 16.12 -9.16
C PRO A 184 8.86 15.83 -10.03
N VAL A 185 7.70 15.65 -9.42
CA VAL A 185 6.44 15.36 -10.13
C VAL A 185 6.12 16.47 -11.14
N LEU A 186 6.30 17.72 -10.75
CA LEU A 186 6.04 18.88 -11.59
C LEU A 186 6.91 18.93 -12.88
N GLU A 187 8.11 18.37 -12.87
CA GLU A 187 8.94 18.27 -14.08
C GLU A 187 8.44 17.19 -15.06
N MET A 188 7.69 16.22 -14.56
CA MET A 188 7.16 15.13 -15.38
C MET A 188 5.79 15.44 -15.96
N LEU A 189 5.05 16.38 -15.35
CA LEU A 189 3.76 16.82 -15.84
C LEU A 189 3.95 17.76 -17.03
N ARG A 190 3.62 17.27 -18.23
CA ARG A 190 3.77 18.02 -19.50
C ARG A 190 2.81 19.19 -19.63
N ASN A 191 1.69 19.19 -18.90
CA ASN A 191 0.64 20.20 -19.01
C ASN A 191 0.40 20.88 -17.66
N LYS A 192 0.87 22.11 -17.50
CA LYS A 192 0.67 22.90 -16.27
C LYS A 192 -0.79 23.34 -16.09
N ASN A 193 -1.46 23.71 -17.18
CA ASN A 193 -2.86 24.14 -17.15
C ASN A 193 -3.78 23.04 -16.61
N TRP A 194 -3.46 21.78 -16.91
CA TRP A 194 -4.19 20.64 -16.36
C TRP A 194 -4.11 20.57 -14.82
N ILE A 195 -2.96 20.90 -14.22
CA ILE A 195 -2.79 20.87 -12.76
C ILE A 195 -3.64 21.97 -12.09
N GLU A 196 -3.68 23.15 -12.70
CA GLU A 196 -4.33 24.32 -12.13
C GLU A 196 -5.85 24.28 -12.30
N GLU A 197 -6.35 23.76 -13.42
CA GLU A 197 -7.77 23.85 -13.79
C GLU A 197 -8.50 22.52 -13.69
N GLU A 198 -7.91 21.43 -14.20
CA GLU A 198 -8.63 20.16 -14.37
C GLU A 198 -8.39 19.18 -13.22
N PHE A 199 -7.18 19.15 -12.64
CA PHE A 199 -6.79 18.19 -11.61
C PHE A 199 -7.67 18.29 -10.35
N VAL A 200 -7.94 19.51 -9.89
CA VAL A 200 -8.75 19.76 -8.69
C VAL A 200 -10.18 19.28 -8.90
N GLU A 201 -10.77 19.59 -10.06
CA GLU A 201 -12.12 19.13 -10.41
C GLU A 201 -12.19 17.61 -10.55
N GLU A 202 -11.20 17.00 -11.23
CA GLU A 202 -11.12 15.55 -11.35
C GLU A 202 -11.01 14.87 -9.99
N LEU A 203 -10.24 15.45 -9.07
CA LEU A 203 -10.05 14.94 -7.71
C LEU A 203 -11.34 14.98 -6.89
N HIS A 204 -12.06 16.11 -6.92
CA HIS A 204 -13.37 16.21 -6.25
C HIS A 204 -14.40 15.25 -6.87
N ALA A 205 -14.39 15.09 -8.20
CA ALA A 205 -15.26 14.16 -8.90
C ALA A 205 -14.84 12.69 -8.72
N HIS A 206 -13.63 12.40 -8.26
CA HIS A 206 -13.10 11.05 -8.17
C HIS A 206 -13.77 10.22 -7.08
N ARG A 207 -13.93 10.80 -5.88
CA ARG A 207 -14.58 10.13 -4.74
C ARG A 207 -15.98 9.60 -5.08
N PRO A 208 -16.91 10.38 -5.67
CA PRO A 208 -18.20 9.86 -6.07
C PRO A 208 -18.11 8.83 -7.21
N LYS A 209 -17.15 8.98 -8.15
CA LYS A 209 -16.91 7.98 -9.22
C LYS A 209 -16.50 6.61 -8.65
N ILE A 210 -15.55 6.57 -7.70
CA ILE A 210 -15.18 5.29 -7.03
C ILE A 210 -16.37 4.73 -6.27
N GLN A 211 -17.08 5.55 -5.51
CA GLN A 211 -18.20 5.10 -4.70
C GLN A 211 -19.33 4.51 -5.56
N ALA A 212 -19.61 5.11 -6.73
CA ALA A 212 -20.54 4.58 -7.71
C ALA A 212 -20.06 3.24 -8.31
N ALA A 213 -18.75 3.09 -8.56
CA ALA A 213 -18.17 1.88 -9.12
C ALA A 213 -18.16 0.70 -8.12
N LEU A 214 -17.87 0.97 -6.84
CA LEU A 214 -17.73 -0.07 -5.82
C LEU A 214 -19.05 -0.60 -5.25
N LYS A 215 -20.19 0.07 -5.50
CA LYS A 215 -21.53 -0.28 -4.96
C LYS A 215 -21.61 -0.42 -3.42
N HIS A 216 -20.55 -0.07 -2.70
CA HIS A 216 -20.43 -0.06 -1.25
C HIS A 216 -19.60 1.15 -0.79
N GLY A 217 -19.69 1.52 0.48
CA GLY A 217 -18.94 2.65 1.04
C GLY A 217 -17.42 2.48 0.98
N LEU A 218 -16.69 3.59 1.06
CA LEU A 218 -15.21 3.66 1.05
C LEU A 218 -14.56 3.28 2.40
N GLY A 219 -15.20 2.42 3.20
CA GLY A 219 -14.74 2.08 4.55
C GLY A 219 -13.35 1.44 4.59
N LEU A 220 -13.05 0.57 3.62
CA LEU A 220 -11.78 -0.14 3.55
C LEU A 220 -10.59 0.80 3.30
N SER A 221 -10.72 1.78 2.41
CA SER A 221 -9.65 2.76 2.17
C SER A 221 -9.37 3.62 3.40
N THR A 222 -10.41 3.99 4.16
CA THR A 222 -10.23 4.68 5.43
C THR A 222 -9.52 3.81 6.45
N ALA A 223 -9.90 2.53 6.57
CA ALA A 223 -9.26 1.59 7.48
C ALA A 223 -7.77 1.38 7.14
N VAL A 224 -7.42 1.28 5.85
CA VAL A 224 -6.02 1.19 5.39
C VAL A 224 -5.24 2.46 5.72
N ALA A 225 -5.82 3.65 5.53
CA ALA A 225 -5.18 4.91 5.90
C ALA A 225 -4.90 4.99 7.41
N ILE A 226 -5.88 4.65 8.24
CA ILE A 226 -5.74 4.59 9.71
C ILE A 226 -4.64 3.59 10.09
N GLN A 227 -4.68 2.38 9.52
CA GLN A 227 -3.68 1.33 9.79
C GLN A 227 -2.27 1.79 9.41
N LYS A 228 -2.08 2.51 8.30
CA LYS A 228 -0.79 3.10 7.93
C LYS A 228 -0.30 4.15 8.93
N VAL A 229 -1.18 5.07 9.35
CA VAL A 229 -0.83 6.09 10.34
C VAL A 229 -0.43 5.46 11.66
N LEU A 230 -1.18 4.47 12.14
CA LEU A 230 -0.83 3.73 13.37
C LEU A 230 0.50 2.98 13.22
N ASN A 231 0.74 2.38 12.05
CA ASN A 231 2.00 1.70 11.75
C ASN A 231 3.19 2.67 11.80
N TRP A 232 3.09 3.85 11.17
CA TRP A 232 4.14 4.86 11.23
C TRP A 232 4.32 5.44 12.62
N TRP A 233 3.24 5.60 13.37
CA TRP A 233 3.34 6.05 14.75
C TRP A 233 4.15 5.05 15.59
N TYR A 234 3.96 3.75 15.39
CA TYR A 234 4.67 2.73 16.16
C TYR A 234 6.09 2.41 15.64
N HIS A 235 6.30 2.48 14.31
CA HIS A 235 7.54 2.02 13.65
C HIS A 235 8.37 3.15 13.01
N ASP A 236 8.00 4.40 13.24
CA ASP A 236 8.49 5.58 12.53
C ASP A 236 8.07 5.62 11.06
N SER A 237 8.08 6.83 10.48
CA SER A 237 7.86 6.99 9.05
C SER A 237 9.16 6.77 8.28
N PRO A 238 9.09 6.42 6.98
CA PRO A 238 10.28 6.24 6.16
C PRO A 238 11.23 7.45 6.22
N PRO A 239 12.56 7.24 6.25
CA PRO A 239 13.52 8.33 6.32
C PRO A 239 13.43 9.25 5.10
N GLY A 240 13.35 10.56 5.34
CA GLY A 240 13.34 11.57 4.27
C GLY A 240 12.03 11.66 3.49
N GLU A 241 10.95 11.06 4.00
CA GLU A 241 9.60 11.18 3.48
C GLU A 241 8.70 11.97 4.44
N PHE A 242 7.76 12.72 3.88
CA PHE A 242 6.77 13.50 4.63
C PHE A 242 5.37 12.89 4.50
N ILE A 243 4.59 13.04 5.57
CA ILE A 243 3.24 12.50 5.68
C ILE A 243 2.31 13.65 6.04
N SER A 244 1.18 13.76 5.36
CA SER A 244 0.17 14.77 5.70
C SER A 244 -0.68 14.27 6.87
N LEU A 245 -0.68 15.00 7.98
CA LEU A 245 -1.44 14.65 9.19
C LEU A 245 -2.17 15.88 9.71
N GLY A 246 -3.46 15.70 10.05
CA GLY A 246 -4.22 16.70 10.79
C GLY A 246 -3.71 16.84 12.21
N VAL A 247 -3.14 17.99 12.54
CA VAL A 247 -2.60 18.29 13.87
C VAL A 247 -3.22 19.58 14.41
N VAL A 248 -3.21 19.76 15.73
CA VAL A 248 -3.56 21.05 16.33
C VAL A 248 -2.43 22.02 16.06
N SER A 249 -2.67 23.01 15.20
CA SER A 249 -1.69 24.02 14.84
C SER A 249 -1.17 24.76 16.08
N GLN A 250 0.12 25.10 16.06
CA GLN A 250 0.78 25.90 17.08
C GLN A 250 1.29 27.25 16.54
N GLY A 251 0.94 27.60 15.30
CA GLY A 251 1.47 28.80 14.61
C GLY A 251 2.34 28.49 13.39
N ASP A 252 2.65 27.22 13.13
CA ASP A 252 3.47 26.81 11.98
C ASP A 252 2.83 27.25 10.65
N PHE A 253 3.67 27.65 9.67
CA PHE A 253 3.24 28.11 8.35
C PHE A 253 2.23 29.29 8.36
N ASP A 254 2.29 30.14 9.38
CA ASP A 254 1.34 31.23 9.64
C ASP A 254 -0.11 30.75 9.86
N ILE A 255 -0.29 29.47 10.19
CA ILE A 255 -1.57 28.88 10.53
C ILE A 255 -1.87 29.19 12.00
N PRO A 256 -2.97 29.87 12.33
CA PRO A 256 -3.31 30.22 13.70
C PRO A 256 -3.33 29.03 14.66
N SER A 257 -2.94 29.24 15.92
CA SER A 257 -2.88 28.16 16.92
C SER A 257 -4.28 27.61 17.28
N GLY A 258 -4.37 26.34 17.66
CA GLY A 258 -5.61 25.76 18.19
C GLY A 258 -6.63 25.27 17.16
N ILE A 259 -6.38 25.47 15.85
CA ILE A 259 -7.17 24.81 14.79
C ILE A 259 -6.53 23.49 14.37
N ILE A 260 -7.36 22.48 14.07
CA ILE A 260 -6.88 21.24 13.46
C ILE A 260 -6.64 21.51 11.98
N PHE A 261 -5.40 21.34 11.54
CA PHE A 261 -4.97 21.60 10.17
C PHE A 261 -3.98 20.53 9.71
N SER A 262 -4.14 20.06 8.48
CA SER A 262 -3.24 19.08 7.87
C SER A 262 -1.95 19.75 7.43
N VAL A 263 -0.82 19.25 7.93
CA VAL A 263 0.52 19.77 7.65
C VAL A 263 1.49 18.59 7.40
N PRO A 264 2.64 18.81 6.74
CA PRO A 264 3.64 17.77 6.58
C PRO A 264 4.30 17.45 7.93
N VAL A 265 4.29 16.18 8.30
CA VAL A 265 4.92 15.64 9.51
C VAL A 265 5.83 14.46 9.19
N ARG A 266 6.68 14.12 10.14
CA ARG A 266 7.43 12.87 10.18
C ARG A 266 7.15 12.15 11.50
N PHE A 267 6.97 10.83 11.48
CA PHE A 267 6.89 10.04 12.70
C PHE A 267 8.29 9.59 13.14
N CYS A 268 8.62 9.83 14.40
CA CYS A 268 9.90 9.51 15.00
C CYS A 268 9.73 9.25 16.51
N GLY A 269 10.16 8.08 16.99
CA GLY A 269 10.16 7.72 18.40
C GLY A 269 8.77 7.75 19.03
N GLY A 270 7.73 7.30 18.31
CA GLY A 270 6.36 7.31 18.84
C GLY A 270 5.71 8.71 18.91
N LYS A 271 6.28 9.71 18.24
CA LYS A 271 5.76 11.07 18.14
C LYS A 271 5.74 11.51 16.68
N TRP A 272 4.93 12.51 16.33
CA TRP A 272 5.05 13.21 15.05
C TRP A 272 5.73 14.56 15.24
N VAL A 273 6.54 14.95 14.26
CA VAL A 273 7.27 16.22 14.21
C VAL A 273 6.86 16.97 12.96
N ILE A 274 6.28 18.16 13.13
CA ILE A 274 5.92 19.06 12.02
C ILE A 274 7.19 19.48 11.30
N GLN A 275 7.17 19.44 9.96
CA GLN A 275 8.31 19.76 9.13
C GLN A 275 8.29 21.24 8.72
N SER A 276 8.38 22.13 9.71
CA SER A 276 8.26 23.59 9.54
C SER A 276 9.38 24.21 8.69
N GLN A 277 10.49 23.51 8.51
CA GLN A 277 11.61 23.94 7.67
C GLN A 277 11.35 23.77 6.15
N ILE A 278 10.20 23.21 5.75
CA ILE A 278 9.84 23.08 4.34
C ILE A 278 9.52 24.46 3.76
N GLU A 279 10.29 24.87 2.76
CA GLU A 279 10.00 26.08 1.99
C GLU A 279 8.72 25.91 1.16
N ILE A 280 7.75 26.80 1.39
CA ILE A 280 6.50 26.90 0.64
C ILE A 280 6.46 28.18 -0.21
N SER A 281 5.85 28.10 -1.40
CA SER A 281 5.71 29.24 -2.32
C SER A 281 4.71 30.28 -1.78
N GLU A 282 4.80 31.53 -2.25
CA GLU A 282 3.79 32.56 -1.92
C GLU A 282 2.38 32.15 -2.34
N GLU A 283 2.23 31.50 -3.50
CA GLU A 283 0.96 30.92 -3.93
C GLU A 283 0.40 29.91 -2.91
N THR A 284 1.26 29.07 -2.36
CA THR A 284 0.87 28.10 -1.32
C THR A 284 0.43 28.84 -0.07
N LYS A 285 1.19 29.82 0.40
CA LYS A 285 0.82 30.64 1.57
C LYS A 285 -0.53 31.31 1.40
N ASP A 286 -0.82 31.86 0.23
CA ASP A 286 -2.10 32.52 -0.03
C ASP A 286 -3.26 31.51 -0.02
N LYS A 287 -3.09 30.32 -0.61
CA LYS A 287 -4.07 29.24 -0.48
C LYS A 287 -4.28 28.78 0.96
N LEU A 288 -3.22 28.70 1.77
CA LEU A 288 -3.34 28.37 3.20
C LEU A 288 -4.15 29.44 3.95
N LYS A 289 -3.89 30.73 3.68
CA LYS A 289 -4.66 31.83 4.27
C LYS A 289 -6.13 31.74 3.90
N ASP A 290 -6.46 31.46 2.64
CA ASP A 290 -7.85 31.33 2.19
C ASP A 290 -8.58 30.20 2.93
N ILE A 291 -7.95 29.03 3.06
CA ILE A 291 -8.49 27.89 3.81
C ILE A 291 -8.68 28.25 5.28
N VAL A 292 -7.70 28.91 5.90
CA VAL A 292 -7.77 29.35 7.30
C VAL A 292 -8.93 30.33 7.50
N GLN A 293 -9.13 31.28 6.58
CA GLN A 293 -10.23 32.25 6.66
C GLN A 293 -11.60 31.58 6.53
N GLU A 294 -11.72 30.58 5.66
CA GLU A 294 -12.94 29.77 5.55
C GLU A 294 -13.21 29.02 6.86
N LEU A 295 -12.21 28.35 7.43
CA LEU A 295 -12.34 27.64 8.71
C LEU A 295 -12.73 28.60 9.85
N LYS A 296 -12.15 29.80 9.91
CA LYS A 296 -12.52 30.80 10.94
C LYS A 296 -13.99 31.20 10.83
N LYS A 297 -14.49 31.42 9.61
CA LYS A 297 -15.90 31.77 9.36
C LYS A 297 -16.84 30.64 9.78
N GLU A 298 -16.50 29.39 9.46
CA GLU A 298 -17.33 28.23 9.80
C GLU A 298 -17.42 27.97 11.30
N TYR A 299 -16.30 28.06 12.01
CA TYR A 299 -16.25 27.78 13.44
C TYR A 299 -16.69 28.97 14.30
N ASN A 300 -17.04 30.13 13.69
CA ASN A 300 -17.37 31.38 14.37
C ASN A 300 -16.32 31.74 15.45
N PHE A 301 -15.07 31.37 15.19
CA PHE A 301 -13.95 31.44 16.12
C PHE A 301 -13.20 32.75 15.87
N ASN A 302 -13.42 33.76 16.72
CA ASN A 302 -12.57 34.93 16.76
C ASN A 302 -11.27 34.53 17.47
N PHE A 303 -10.15 34.59 16.75
CA PHE A 303 -8.84 34.62 17.38
C PHE A 303 -8.77 35.89 18.21
N SER A 304 -8.80 35.79 19.54
CA SER A 304 -8.30 36.87 20.37
C SER A 304 -6.79 36.92 20.12
N ASP A 305 -6.35 37.95 19.39
CA ASP A 305 -4.94 38.27 19.29
C ASP A 305 -4.41 38.54 20.71
N GLU A 306 -3.79 37.55 21.35
CA GLU A 306 -3.02 37.79 22.56
C GLU A 306 -1.70 38.46 22.15
N LYS A 307 -1.78 39.78 21.97
CA LYS A 307 -0.63 40.66 22.12
C LYS A 307 -0.65 41.30 23.50
N GLU A 308 0.43 40.99 24.23
CA GLU A 308 1.00 41.73 25.36
C GLU A 308 0.19 41.84 26.66
N THR A 309 0.70 41.19 27.70
CA THR A 309 1.09 41.93 28.91
C THR A 309 2.27 41.22 29.58
N LYS A 310 3.44 41.87 29.52
CA LYS A 310 4.53 41.65 30.48
C LYS A 310 4.21 42.44 31.75
N GLU A 311 4.78 41.93 32.84
CA GLU A 311 5.07 42.55 34.15
C GLU A 311 4.26 42.05 35.36
N ASP A 312 5.04 41.78 36.40
CA ASP A 312 4.76 41.45 37.80
C ASP A 312 4.33 40.02 38.18
N SER A 313 5.33 39.19 38.50
CA SER A 313 5.55 38.80 39.91
C SER A 313 6.83 37.96 40.08
N VAL A 314 7.77 38.55 40.80
CA VAL A 314 8.93 37.89 41.44
C VAL A 314 8.48 37.35 42.80
N LEU A 315 9.20 36.33 43.32
CA LEU A 315 9.26 35.83 44.72
C LEU A 315 8.22 34.73 45.03
N VAL A 316 8.47 33.54 45.61
CA VAL A 316 9.54 32.85 46.39
C VAL A 316 9.19 31.32 46.25
N GLU A 317 10.04 30.30 46.18
CA GLU A 317 10.81 29.65 47.27
C GLU A 317 11.74 28.54 46.75
N GLU A 318 12.94 28.51 47.34
CA GLU A 318 13.94 27.46 47.28
C GLU A 318 13.51 26.19 48.06
N GLN A 319 14.13 25.07 47.67
CA GLN A 319 14.70 23.98 48.49
C GLN A 319 14.22 22.57 48.10
N GLN A 320 15.08 21.80 47.43
CA GLN A 320 15.86 20.72 48.06
C GLN A 320 16.73 19.96 47.05
N GLN A 321 18.03 19.89 47.39
CA GLN A 321 19.04 18.98 46.82
C GLN A 321 18.83 17.54 47.32
N THR A 322 19.05 16.58 46.43
CA THR A 322 19.89 15.35 46.56
C THR A 322 19.82 14.68 45.18
N GLY A 323 20.88 14.42 44.41
CA GLY A 323 22.23 13.99 44.72
C GLY A 323 22.34 12.49 44.43
N TYR A 324 22.76 12.10 43.22
CA TYR A 324 23.50 10.86 42.90
C TYR A 324 23.95 10.87 41.42
N GLU A 325 25.25 11.09 41.21
CA GLU A 325 25.97 10.64 40.01
C GLU A 325 26.52 9.23 40.25
N LEU A 326 26.55 8.38 39.22
CA LEU A 326 27.79 7.74 38.75
C LEU A 326 27.52 6.98 37.44
N GLY A 327 28.49 7.09 36.53
CA GLY A 327 28.34 6.81 35.11
C GLY A 327 28.41 5.34 34.69
N HIS A 328 28.03 5.11 33.43
CA HIS A 328 28.71 4.14 32.59
C HIS A 328 28.71 4.61 31.13
N VAL A 329 29.91 4.79 30.59
CA VAL A 329 30.19 5.02 29.18
C VAL A 329 30.47 3.66 28.52
N CYS A 330 29.80 3.36 27.41
CA CYS A 330 30.37 2.50 26.37
C CYS A 330 29.73 2.83 25.01
N GLY A 331 30.55 3.20 24.03
CA GLY A 331 30.14 3.72 22.73
C GLY A 331 29.89 2.68 21.65
N SER A 332 29.07 3.05 20.66
CA SER A 332 28.99 2.56 19.27
C SER A 332 28.01 3.47 18.48
N PRO A 333 28.02 3.48 17.13
CA PRO A 333 28.00 4.70 16.32
C PRO A 333 26.62 5.36 16.14
N ALA A 334 26.67 6.67 15.91
CA ALA A 334 25.55 7.62 15.95
C ALA A 334 24.43 7.36 14.92
N PRO A 335 23.16 7.32 15.34
CA PRO A 335 22.05 7.72 14.49
C PRO A 335 21.97 9.26 14.48
N GLN A 336 21.70 9.87 13.33
CA GLN A 336 21.43 11.30 13.20
C GLN A 336 20.29 11.68 14.16
N LYS A 337 20.62 12.45 15.20
CA LYS A 337 19.67 12.96 16.19
C LYS A 337 18.67 13.88 15.50
N CYS A 338 17.38 13.57 15.65
CA CYS A 338 16.33 14.58 15.58
C CYS A 338 16.39 15.36 16.90
N ASP A 339 17.03 16.53 16.90
CA ASP A 339 16.95 17.44 18.04
C ASP A 339 15.53 18.03 18.10
N GLY A 340 14.83 17.75 19.20
CA GLY A 340 13.46 18.18 19.43
C GLY A 340 12.82 17.35 20.54
N THR A 341 13.23 17.58 21.79
CA THR A 341 12.53 17.04 22.95
C THR A 341 11.21 17.76 23.12
N ASP A 342 10.10 17.11 22.80
CA ASP A 342 8.79 17.63 23.17
C ASP A 342 7.83 16.53 23.67
N ASP A 343 7.34 16.68 24.90
CA ASP A 343 6.56 15.70 25.66
C ASP A 343 5.04 15.87 25.52
N ARG A 344 4.54 16.14 24.30
CA ARG A 344 3.18 16.71 24.11
C ARG A 344 2.12 15.82 23.46
N ASN A 345 2.37 14.55 23.18
CA ASN A 345 1.42 13.72 22.39
C ASN A 345 0.90 12.47 23.14
N ARG A 346 -0.04 12.65 24.07
CA ARG A 346 -0.97 11.59 24.52
C ARG A 346 -2.37 11.91 24.02
N PHE A 347 -3.06 10.92 23.47
CA PHE A 347 -4.52 11.02 23.27
C PHE A 347 -5.17 11.39 24.59
N VAL A 348 -6.00 12.44 24.58
CA VAL A 348 -6.99 12.65 25.63
C VAL A 348 -7.94 11.46 25.53
N HIS A 349 -8.05 10.71 26.64
CA HIS A 349 -8.89 9.51 26.76
C HIS A 349 -10.35 9.77 26.46
#